data_AF-A0A960X504-F1
#
_entry.id   AF-A0A960X504-F1
#
_cell.length_a   1.000
_cell.length_b   1.000
_cell.length_c   1.000
_cell.angle_alpha   90.00
_cell.angle_beta   90.00
_cell.angle_gamma   90.00
#
_symmetry.space_group_name_H-M   'P 1'
#
loop_
_entity.id
_entity.type
_entity.pdbx_description
1 polymer ?
#
loop_
_entity_poly.entity_id
_entity_poly.type
_entity_poly.pdbx_seq_one_letter_code
_entity_poly.pdbx_strand_id
1 'polypeptide(L)'
;MLKHYFIVGGLPEAVSTYIRHRNDLFESFSQVRKKQDDLLKSYFADIAKHSGKINAMHIERVFASTPAQLSRSHDGNSSRFRFRGVIPGVSHYDRLAGAIDWLEAAGLVIKVPIINSALLPFKGYEKENFFKLFLFDVGLLGMMNHLSPKVLLDANYGSYKGYFAENFALQELVAQGKDSLVNWQEKKSEIEFLYEHQGEVIPLEVKSGNITRAQSLQIFSQKYTCPYQVIFSGRPLKCVEREKVHYYPLYLAGFFPLS
;
A
#
# COMPACT_ATOMS: atom_id res chain seq x y z
N MET A 1 7.79 3.27 17.92
CA MET A 1 8.60 3.00 16.71
C MET A 1 7.78 3.00 15.43
N LEU A 2 6.73 2.18 15.26
CA LEU A 2 5.96 2.11 14.00
C LEU A 2 5.41 3.47 13.50
N LYS A 3 4.85 4.29 14.40
CA LYS A 3 4.38 5.65 14.04
C LYS A 3 5.51 6.56 13.54
N HIS A 4 6.72 6.40 14.06
CA HIS A 4 7.88 7.16 13.57
C HIS A 4 8.24 6.69 12.17
N TYR A 5 8.20 5.38 11.93
CA TYR A 5 8.43 4.83 10.60
C TYR A 5 7.40 5.34 9.57
N PHE A 6 6.12 5.50 9.93
CA PHE A 6 5.12 6.11 9.03
C PHE A 6 5.43 7.59 8.69
N ILE A 7 6.22 8.28 9.51
CA ILE A 7 6.66 9.65 9.23
C ILE A 7 7.95 9.63 8.41
N VAL A 8 8.89 8.74 8.77
CA VAL A 8 10.25 8.70 8.21
C VAL A 8 10.33 7.96 6.88
N GLY A 9 9.63 6.84 6.74
CA GLY A 9 9.79 5.90 5.63
C GLY A 9 11.04 5.02 5.76
N GLY A 10 11.35 4.29 4.70
CA GLY A 10 12.51 3.42 4.55
C GLY A 10 13.67 4.04 3.77
N LEU A 11 13.47 5.20 3.13
CA LEU A 11 14.52 5.85 2.33
C LEU A 11 15.78 6.17 3.15
N PRO A 12 16.99 5.76 2.70
CA PRO A 12 18.23 5.90 3.47
C PRO A 12 18.52 7.31 3.97
N GLU A 13 18.30 8.32 3.13
CA GLU A 13 18.56 9.71 3.50
C GLU A 13 17.55 10.26 4.51
N ALA A 14 16.29 9.81 4.44
CA ALA A 14 15.27 10.17 5.42
C ALA A 14 15.60 9.51 6.77
N VAL A 15 15.95 8.23 6.78
CA VAL A 15 16.37 7.49 7.99
C VAL A 15 17.64 8.09 8.60
N SER A 16 18.66 8.39 7.79
CA SER A 16 19.90 9.03 8.26
C SER A 16 19.63 10.42 8.86
N THR A 17 18.73 11.19 8.25
CA THR A 17 18.31 12.49 8.80
C THR A 17 17.59 12.33 10.13
N TYR A 18 16.68 11.35 10.24
CA TYR A 18 15.99 11.05 11.50
C TYR A 18 16.99 10.71 12.63
N ILE A 19 17.95 9.84 12.36
CA ILE A 19 18.96 9.37 13.33
C ILE A 19 19.86 10.53 13.79
N ARG A 20 20.31 11.39 12.88
CA ARG A 20 21.18 12.54 13.22
C ARG A 20 20.54 13.53 14.20
N HIS A 21 19.24 13.75 14.08
CA HIS A 21 18.49 14.69 14.92
C HIS A 21 17.68 14.01 16.03
N ARG A 22 17.93 12.72 16.33
CA ARG A 22 17.06 11.90 17.21
C ARG A 22 16.86 12.42 18.63
N ASN A 23 17.72 13.31 19.10
CA ASN A 23 17.66 13.88 20.45
C ASN A 23 16.54 14.93 20.60
N ASP A 24 16.06 15.49 19.49
CA ASP A 24 14.87 16.35 19.43
C ASP A 24 13.92 15.80 18.36
N LEU A 25 12.80 15.20 18.79
CA LEU A 25 11.84 14.60 17.87
C LEU A 25 11.13 15.63 16.99
N PHE A 26 10.92 16.85 17.48
CA PHE A 26 10.28 17.90 16.71
C PHE A 26 11.21 18.37 15.58
N GLU A 27 12.47 18.64 15.91
CA GLU A 27 13.48 18.98 14.91
C GLU A 27 13.68 17.83 13.93
N SER A 28 13.83 16.60 14.43
CA SER A 28 14.04 15.41 13.61
C SER A 28 12.96 15.22 12.56
N PHE A 29 11.68 15.24 12.94
CA PHE A 29 10.59 15.10 11.98
C PHE A 29 10.47 16.28 11.02
N SER A 30 10.82 17.50 11.45
CA SER A 30 10.87 18.67 10.58
C SER A 30 11.96 18.53 9.49
N GLN A 31 13.16 18.10 9.87
CA GLN A 31 14.26 17.86 8.93
C GLN A 31 13.96 16.70 7.98
N VAL A 32 13.34 15.63 8.47
CA VAL A 32 12.88 14.51 7.64
C VAL A 32 11.88 14.99 6.59
N ARG A 33 10.90 15.83 6.95
CA ARG A 33 9.91 16.36 5.99
C ARG A 33 10.57 17.22 4.91
N LYS A 34 11.51 18.08 5.27
CA LYS A 34 12.32 18.84 4.28
C LYS A 34 13.06 17.89 3.33
N LYS A 35 13.70 16.85 3.88
CA LYS A 35 14.44 15.89 3.08
C LYS A 35 13.53 15.08 2.13
N GLN A 36 12.36 14.68 2.58
CA GLN A 36 11.36 14.00 1.75
C GLN A 36 10.83 14.90 0.62
N ASP A 37 10.61 16.19 0.89
CA ASP A 37 10.23 17.17 -0.14
C ASP A 37 11.33 17.33 -1.21
N ASP A 38 12.60 17.42 -0.79
CA ASP A 38 13.74 17.47 -1.71
C ASP A 38 13.88 16.17 -2.54
N LEU A 39 13.66 15.02 -1.91
CA LEU A 39 13.64 13.73 -2.61
C LEU A 39 12.52 13.66 -3.64
N LEU A 40 11.30 14.09 -3.31
CA LEU A 40 10.18 14.15 -4.26
C LEU A 40 10.50 15.05 -5.47
N LYS A 41 11.04 16.25 -5.23
CA LYS A 41 11.49 17.14 -6.32
C LYS A 41 12.53 16.47 -7.22
N SER A 42 13.43 15.70 -6.62
CA SER A 42 14.46 14.95 -7.35
C SER A 42 13.83 13.84 -8.20
N TYR A 43 12.89 13.06 -7.67
CA TYR A 43 12.14 12.06 -8.44
C TYR A 43 11.35 12.70 -9.60
N PHE A 44 10.68 13.83 -9.40
CA PHE A 44 9.98 14.53 -10.48
C PHE A 44 10.95 15.04 -11.55
N ALA A 45 12.11 15.59 -11.17
CA ALA A 45 13.14 16.00 -12.11
C ALA A 45 13.70 14.80 -12.91
N ASP A 46 13.89 13.66 -12.26
CA ASP A 46 14.34 12.43 -12.91
C ASP A 46 13.28 11.87 -13.87
N ILE A 47 12.00 11.89 -13.51
CA ILE A 47 10.89 11.55 -14.42
C ILE A 47 10.95 12.42 -15.68
N ALA A 48 11.11 13.74 -15.53
CA ALA A 48 11.21 14.66 -16.65
C ALA A 48 12.39 14.32 -17.57
N LYS A 49 13.54 13.94 -17.00
CA LYS A 49 14.78 13.65 -17.73
C LYS A 49 14.84 12.23 -18.33
N HIS A 50 14.22 11.25 -17.68
CA HIS A 50 14.39 9.82 -17.97
C HIS A 50 13.11 9.12 -18.46
N SER A 51 12.06 9.88 -18.79
CA SER A 51 10.79 9.36 -19.34
C SER A 51 10.90 8.63 -20.69
N GLY A 52 11.99 8.84 -21.42
CA GLY A 52 12.25 8.19 -22.70
C GLY A 52 11.18 8.52 -23.74
N LYS A 53 10.45 7.50 -24.22
CA LYS A 53 9.34 7.68 -25.19
C LYS A 53 7.99 7.92 -24.52
N ILE A 54 7.88 7.70 -23.21
CA ILE A 54 6.64 7.90 -22.48
C ILE A 54 6.51 9.39 -22.15
N ASN A 55 5.30 9.92 -22.18
CA ASN A 55 5.08 11.33 -21.86
C ASN A 55 5.38 11.59 -20.37
N ALA A 56 6.41 12.40 -20.07
CA ALA A 56 6.81 12.75 -18.71
C ALA A 56 5.65 13.30 -17.87
N MET A 57 4.87 14.24 -18.41
CA MET A 57 3.72 14.82 -17.70
C MET A 57 2.67 13.75 -17.35
N HIS A 58 2.50 12.70 -18.16
CA HIS A 58 1.60 11.60 -17.82
C HIS A 58 2.13 10.79 -16.63
N ILE A 59 3.43 10.47 -16.62
CA ILE A 59 4.09 9.78 -15.51
C ILE A 59 3.93 10.59 -14.22
N GLU A 60 4.27 11.88 -14.26
CA GLU A 60 4.17 12.78 -13.10
C GLU A 60 2.73 12.85 -12.56
N ARG A 61 1.74 12.99 -13.46
CA ARG A 61 0.31 13.07 -13.08
C ARG A 61 -0.17 11.78 -12.43
N VAL A 62 0.20 10.62 -12.98
CA VAL A 62 -0.15 9.32 -12.39
C VAL A 62 0.49 9.23 -11.01
N PHE A 63 1.80 9.46 -10.90
CA PHE A 63 2.54 9.37 -9.65
C PHE A 63 1.97 10.30 -8.56
N ALA A 64 1.77 11.57 -8.87
CA ALA A 64 1.21 12.56 -7.95
C ALA A 64 -0.24 12.24 -7.53
N SER A 65 -1.00 11.53 -8.37
CA SER A 65 -2.39 11.16 -8.07
C SER A 65 -2.53 9.92 -7.19
N THR A 66 -1.50 9.06 -7.14
CA THR A 66 -1.55 7.76 -6.44
C THR A 66 -2.00 7.87 -4.98
N PRO A 67 -1.47 8.80 -4.15
CA PRO A 67 -1.88 8.91 -2.75
C PRO A 67 -3.37 9.20 -2.55
N ALA A 68 -3.93 10.11 -3.36
CA ALA A 68 -5.34 10.47 -3.29
C ALA A 68 -6.25 9.38 -3.89
N GLN A 69 -5.76 8.62 -4.88
CA GLN A 69 -6.48 7.49 -5.46
C GLN A 69 -6.57 6.32 -4.49
N LEU A 70 -5.49 6.03 -3.76
CA LEU A 70 -5.47 4.99 -2.74
C LEU A 70 -6.53 5.25 -1.67
N SER A 71 -6.73 6.51 -1.27
CA SER A 71 -7.63 6.84 -0.17
C SER A 71 -9.10 7.07 -0.50
N ARG A 72 -9.49 6.91 -1.77
CA ARG A 72 -10.76 7.41 -2.33
C ARG A 72 -11.97 6.47 -2.13
N SER A 73 -11.89 5.38 -1.37
CA SER A 73 -12.95 4.35 -1.34
C SER A 73 -14.09 4.61 -0.34
N HIS A 74 -14.82 5.73 -0.46
CA HIS A 74 -16.08 5.98 0.30
C HIS A 74 -17.33 6.25 -0.55
N ASP A 75 -17.24 6.41 -1.87
CA ASP A 75 -18.39 6.82 -2.72
C ASP A 75 -19.04 5.67 -3.51
N GLY A 76 -19.12 4.46 -2.95
CA GLY A 76 -19.88 3.34 -3.55
C GLY A 76 -19.33 2.76 -4.86
N ASN A 77 -18.13 3.16 -5.27
CA ASN A 77 -17.40 2.62 -6.42
C ASN A 77 -16.22 1.75 -5.97
N SER A 78 -15.82 0.78 -6.83
CA SER A 78 -14.66 -0.09 -6.63
C SER A 78 -13.42 0.71 -6.20
N SER A 79 -12.67 0.17 -5.23
CA SER A 79 -11.43 0.74 -4.70
C SER A 79 -10.24 0.70 -5.68
N ARG A 80 -10.49 0.36 -6.96
CA ARG A 80 -9.49 0.40 -8.04
C ARG A 80 -8.99 1.81 -8.35
N PHE A 81 -7.82 1.86 -8.96
CA PHE A 81 -7.28 3.09 -9.56
C PHE A 81 -8.22 3.64 -10.63
N ARG A 82 -8.60 4.92 -10.54
CA ARG A 82 -9.47 5.58 -11.53
C ARG A 82 -8.65 6.41 -12.50
N PHE A 83 -8.76 6.09 -13.79
CA PHE A 83 -8.06 6.81 -14.88
C PHE A 83 -8.64 8.21 -15.13
N ARG A 84 -9.97 8.35 -15.04
CA ARG A 84 -10.65 9.63 -15.25
C ARG A 84 -10.21 10.66 -14.21
N GLY A 85 -9.76 11.82 -14.70
CA GLY A 85 -9.39 12.95 -13.86
C GLY A 85 -7.94 12.93 -13.36
N VAL A 86 -7.15 11.89 -13.70
CA VAL A 86 -5.69 11.91 -13.50
C VAL A 86 -5.06 12.92 -14.46
N ILE A 87 -5.47 12.88 -15.73
CA ILE A 87 -5.09 13.84 -16.76
C ILE A 87 -6.36 14.45 -17.35
N PRO A 88 -6.45 15.80 -17.49
CA PRO A 88 -7.60 16.45 -18.10
C PRO A 88 -7.91 15.86 -19.49
N GLY A 89 -9.17 15.52 -19.73
CA GLY A 89 -9.61 14.94 -21.00
C GLY A 89 -9.25 13.45 -21.21
N VAL A 90 -8.51 12.81 -20.29
CA VAL A 90 -8.17 11.39 -20.37
C VAL A 90 -9.00 10.59 -19.37
N SER A 91 -9.61 9.50 -19.86
CA SER A 91 -10.43 8.59 -19.06
C SER A 91 -10.19 7.11 -19.31
N HIS A 92 -9.45 6.76 -20.36
CA HIS A 92 -9.22 5.37 -20.76
C HIS A 92 -7.85 4.87 -20.29
N TYR A 93 -7.78 3.57 -19.97
CA TYR A 93 -6.58 2.92 -19.42
C TYR A 93 -5.40 2.92 -20.38
N ASP A 94 -5.64 2.60 -21.65
CA ASP A 94 -4.64 2.55 -22.73
C ASP A 94 -3.81 3.84 -22.83
N ARG A 95 -4.42 4.98 -22.53
CA ARG A 95 -3.76 6.30 -22.54
C ARG A 95 -2.82 6.55 -21.36
N LEU A 96 -2.95 5.77 -20.29
CA LEU A 96 -2.15 5.85 -19.07
C LEU A 96 -1.28 4.61 -18.83
N ALA A 97 -1.54 3.49 -19.52
CA ALA A 97 -0.86 2.21 -19.33
C ALA A 97 0.66 2.36 -19.32
N GLY A 98 1.24 2.97 -20.37
CA GLY A 98 2.69 3.18 -20.46
C GLY A 98 3.28 4.07 -19.36
N ALA A 99 2.51 5.00 -18.80
CA ALA A 99 2.97 5.81 -17.66
C ALA A 99 2.96 5.00 -16.35
N ILE A 100 1.95 4.14 -16.17
CA ILE A 100 1.86 3.23 -15.02
C ILE A 100 2.97 2.19 -15.08
N ASP A 101 3.18 1.55 -16.24
CA ASP A 101 4.21 0.53 -16.42
C ASP A 101 5.62 1.12 -16.25
N TRP A 102 5.84 2.37 -16.68
CA TRP A 102 7.09 3.08 -16.42
C TRP A 102 7.32 3.28 -14.92
N LEU A 103 6.31 3.71 -14.16
CA LEU A 103 6.42 3.90 -12.72
C LEU A 103 6.66 2.59 -11.96
N GLU A 104 6.00 1.51 -12.39
CA GLU A 104 6.18 0.17 -11.84
C GLU A 104 7.61 -0.34 -12.11
N ALA A 105 8.08 -0.22 -13.36
CA ALA A 105 9.44 -0.61 -13.74
C ALA A 105 10.52 0.22 -13.03
N ALA A 106 10.23 1.49 -12.74
CA ALA A 106 11.10 2.36 -11.95
C ALA A 106 11.05 2.06 -10.43
N GLY A 107 10.15 1.19 -9.97
CA GLY A 107 9.96 0.87 -8.56
C GLY A 107 9.35 2.01 -7.74
N LEU A 108 8.69 2.98 -8.38
CA LEU A 108 8.08 4.14 -7.70
C LEU A 108 6.62 3.87 -7.29
N VAL A 109 5.99 2.85 -7.86
CA VAL A 109 4.68 2.37 -7.43
C VAL A 109 4.65 0.86 -7.39
N ILE A 110 3.79 0.31 -6.55
CA ILE A 110 3.50 -1.13 -6.50
C ILE A 110 2.10 -1.33 -7.04
N LYS A 111 1.97 -2.06 -8.16
CA LYS A 111 0.69 -2.38 -8.79
C LYS A 111 0.16 -3.69 -8.21
N VAL A 112 -1.01 -3.63 -7.58
CA VAL A 112 -1.67 -4.81 -7.01
C VAL A 112 -2.95 -5.09 -7.80
N PRO A 113 -2.98 -6.17 -8.61
CA PRO A 113 -4.18 -6.56 -9.33
C PRO A 113 -5.34 -6.83 -8.37
N ILE A 114 -6.56 -6.52 -8.80
CA ILE A 114 -7.77 -6.89 -8.07
C ILE A 114 -8.40 -8.07 -8.80
N ILE A 115 -8.72 -9.13 -8.06
CA ILE A 115 -9.39 -10.32 -8.58
C ILE A 115 -10.70 -10.57 -7.83
N ASN A 116 -11.62 -11.29 -8.47
CA ASN A 116 -12.91 -11.69 -7.86
C ASN A 116 -13.01 -13.20 -7.61
N SER A 117 -11.97 -13.98 -7.97
CA SER A 117 -11.87 -15.41 -7.76
C SER A 117 -10.54 -15.74 -7.09
N ALA A 118 -10.58 -16.33 -5.90
CA ALA A 118 -9.40 -16.64 -5.11
C ALA A 118 -8.83 -18.02 -5.46
N LEU A 119 -8.63 -18.28 -6.75
CA LEU A 119 -8.12 -19.53 -7.29
C LEU A 119 -6.73 -19.31 -7.90
N LEU A 120 -5.88 -20.34 -7.83
CA LEU A 120 -4.55 -20.30 -8.41
C LEU A 120 -4.55 -20.80 -9.87
N PRO A 121 -3.66 -20.27 -10.73
CA PRO A 121 -2.79 -19.12 -10.47
C PRO A 121 -3.60 -17.81 -10.50
N PHE A 122 -3.31 -16.87 -9.58
CA PHE A 122 -4.02 -15.58 -9.54
C PHE A 122 -4.01 -14.85 -10.88
N LYS A 123 -2.91 -14.98 -11.64
CA LYS A 123 -2.71 -14.36 -12.95
C LYS A 123 -3.86 -14.63 -13.93
N GLY A 124 -4.48 -15.82 -13.87
CA GLY A 124 -5.60 -16.19 -14.73
C GLY A 124 -6.89 -15.40 -14.47
N TYR A 125 -6.98 -14.69 -13.34
CA TYR A 125 -8.16 -13.95 -12.92
C TYR A 125 -7.96 -12.43 -12.92
N GLU A 126 -6.74 -11.98 -13.24
CA GLU A 126 -6.41 -10.56 -13.31
C GLU A 126 -7.06 -9.89 -14.53
N LYS A 127 -7.38 -8.60 -14.38
CA LYS A 127 -7.73 -7.72 -15.50
C LYS A 127 -6.75 -6.57 -15.52
N GLU A 128 -6.22 -6.28 -16.71
CA GLU A 128 -5.16 -5.30 -16.91
C GLU A 128 -5.50 -3.90 -16.36
N ASN A 129 -6.77 -3.49 -16.43
CA ASN A 129 -7.27 -2.19 -15.99
C ASN A 129 -7.99 -2.21 -14.63
N PHE A 130 -7.78 -3.27 -13.82
CA PHE A 130 -8.45 -3.48 -12.55
C PHE A 130 -7.43 -3.80 -11.46
N PHE A 131 -6.84 -2.75 -10.88
CA PHE A 131 -5.77 -2.82 -9.89
C PHE A 131 -5.83 -1.62 -8.94
N LYS A 132 -5.05 -1.70 -7.86
CA LYS A 132 -4.66 -0.57 -7.01
C LYS A 132 -3.21 -0.20 -7.28
N LEU A 133 -2.86 1.08 -7.06
CA LEU A 133 -1.47 1.54 -7.01
C LEU A 133 -1.14 1.96 -5.59
N PHE A 134 -0.01 1.49 -5.09
CA PHE A 134 0.57 1.84 -3.81
C PHE A 134 1.89 2.58 -4.02
N LEU A 135 2.28 3.39 -3.04
CA LEU A 135 3.58 4.06 -3.04
C LEU A 135 4.65 3.12 -2.50
N PHE A 136 5.83 3.18 -3.09
CA PHE A 136 7.01 2.40 -2.68
C PHE A 136 7.55 2.76 -1.29
N ASP A 137 7.23 3.96 -0.77
CA ASP A 137 7.68 4.43 0.55
C ASP A 137 6.54 5.11 1.32
N VAL A 138 6.28 4.62 2.54
CA VAL A 138 5.22 5.16 3.42
C VAL A 138 5.49 6.58 3.94
N GLY A 139 6.76 6.98 4.07
CA GLY A 139 7.14 8.33 4.48
C GLY A 139 6.83 9.35 3.39
N LEU A 140 7.16 9.02 2.14
CA LEU A 140 6.78 9.80 0.96
C LEU A 140 5.27 9.83 0.75
N LEU A 141 4.55 8.72 0.98
CA LEU A 141 3.09 8.73 0.97
C LEU A 141 2.54 9.83 1.91
N GLY A 142 3.08 9.94 3.12
CA GLY A 142 2.69 11.01 4.05
C GLY A 142 3.08 12.40 3.61
N MET A 143 4.25 12.56 2.98
CA MET A 143 4.68 13.84 2.44
C MET A 143 3.77 14.30 1.29
N MET A 144 3.43 13.41 0.36
CA MET A 144 2.58 13.71 -0.81
C MET A 144 1.12 14.02 -0.43
N ASN A 145 0.64 13.55 0.72
CA ASN A 145 -0.66 13.95 1.26
C ASN A 145 -0.61 15.21 2.13
N HIS A 146 0.55 15.85 2.25
CA HIS A 146 0.78 17.00 3.13
C HIS A 146 0.39 16.72 4.60
N LEU A 147 0.58 15.48 5.08
CA LEU A 147 0.28 15.12 6.45
C LEU A 147 1.41 15.57 7.38
N SER A 148 1.07 16.41 8.36
CA SER A 148 2.04 16.82 9.37
C SER A 148 2.46 15.63 10.25
N PRO A 149 3.71 15.61 10.76
CA PRO A 149 4.15 14.59 11.72
C PRO A 149 3.23 14.47 12.93
N LYS A 150 2.70 15.60 13.43
CA LYS A 150 1.75 15.63 14.54
C LYS A 150 0.49 14.80 14.26
N VAL A 151 -0.12 14.98 13.09
CA VAL A 151 -1.33 14.23 12.68
C VAL A 151 -1.08 12.72 12.65
N LEU A 152 0.10 12.29 12.19
CA LEU A 152 0.50 10.88 12.16
C LEU A 152 0.78 10.32 13.55
N LEU A 153 1.46 11.08 14.42
CA LEU A 153 1.75 10.69 15.81
C LEU A 153 0.47 10.54 16.64
N ASP A 154 -0.42 11.52 16.53
CA ASP A 154 -1.73 11.52 17.22
C ASP A 154 -2.64 10.42 16.68
N ALA A 155 -2.28 9.83 15.54
CA ALA A 155 -3.15 8.98 14.75
C ALA A 155 -4.51 9.66 14.62
N ASN A 156 -4.56 10.87 14.06
CA ASN A 156 -5.81 11.62 13.88
C ASN A 156 -6.04 12.00 12.41
N TYR A 157 -6.00 11.00 11.53
CA TYR A 157 -6.17 11.15 10.08
C TYR A 157 -7.32 10.29 9.51
N GLY A 158 -8.35 10.02 10.32
CA GLY A 158 -9.60 9.39 9.86
C GLY A 158 -9.41 8.00 9.21
N SER A 159 -10.15 7.76 8.13
CA SER A 159 -10.05 6.54 7.30
C SER A 159 -8.68 6.40 6.62
N TYR A 160 -7.91 7.49 6.50
CA TYR A 160 -6.61 7.50 5.86
C TYR A 160 -5.57 6.61 6.61
N LYS A 161 -5.86 6.26 7.88
CA LYS A 161 -5.14 5.26 8.67
C LYS A 161 -5.10 3.87 8.06
N GLY A 162 -6.21 3.43 7.45
CA GLY A 162 -6.30 2.12 6.82
C GLY A 162 -5.27 1.99 5.70
N TYR A 163 -5.28 2.96 4.78
CA TYR A 163 -4.40 2.94 3.62
C TYR A 163 -2.91 3.06 3.95
N PHE A 164 -2.54 3.78 5.01
CA PHE A 164 -1.16 3.77 5.49
C PHE A 164 -0.73 2.39 5.97
N ALA A 165 -1.60 1.72 6.74
CA ALA A 165 -1.33 0.38 7.21
C ALA A 165 -1.25 -0.62 6.04
N GLU A 166 -2.14 -0.50 5.05
CA GLU A 166 -2.14 -1.31 3.83
C GLU A 166 -0.86 -1.10 3.01
N ASN A 167 -0.49 0.16 2.74
CA ASN A 167 0.72 0.48 2.00
C ASN A 167 1.97 -0.01 2.73
N PHE A 168 2.02 0.16 4.05
CA PHE A 168 3.11 -0.36 4.87
C PHE A 168 3.17 -1.89 4.81
N ALA A 169 2.05 -2.60 5.00
CA ALA A 169 2.03 -4.05 4.96
C ALA A 169 2.50 -4.57 3.59
N LEU A 170 2.01 -3.99 2.49
CA LEU A 170 2.45 -4.34 1.14
C LEU A 170 3.95 -4.11 0.93
N GLN A 171 4.45 -2.92 1.31
CA GLN A 171 5.87 -2.57 1.23
C GLN A 171 6.73 -3.61 1.94
N GLU A 172 6.38 -3.96 3.18
CA GLU A 172 7.15 -4.93 3.97
C GLU A 172 7.09 -6.35 3.39
N LEU A 173 5.94 -6.76 2.84
CA LEU A 173 5.80 -8.07 2.19
C LEU A 173 6.64 -8.15 0.91
N VAL A 174 6.57 -7.14 0.04
CA VAL A 174 7.33 -7.06 -1.21
C VAL A 174 8.84 -6.97 -0.94
N ALA A 175 9.26 -6.19 0.05
CA ALA A 175 10.67 -6.12 0.45
C ALA A 175 11.25 -7.47 0.90
N GLN A 176 10.40 -8.44 1.23
CA GLN A 176 10.74 -9.80 1.63
C GLN A 176 10.51 -10.82 0.49
N GLY A 177 10.40 -10.34 -0.77
CA GLY A 177 10.30 -11.17 -1.97
C GLY A 177 8.91 -11.77 -2.23
N LYS A 178 7.86 -11.20 -1.64
CA LYS A 178 6.48 -11.67 -1.84
C LYS A 178 5.81 -10.92 -2.99
N ASP A 179 6.09 -11.37 -4.19
CA ASP A 179 5.74 -10.61 -5.40
C ASP A 179 4.38 -11.00 -6.02
N SER A 180 3.75 -12.07 -5.54
CA SER A 180 2.46 -12.58 -6.04
C SER A 180 1.27 -12.22 -5.13
N LEU A 181 1.13 -10.93 -4.83
CA LEU A 181 0.03 -10.40 -4.02
C LEU A 181 -1.06 -9.79 -4.90
N VAL A 182 -2.31 -10.14 -4.60
CA VAL A 182 -3.51 -9.62 -5.29
C VAL A 182 -4.52 -9.15 -4.27
N ASN A 183 -5.27 -8.11 -4.57
CA ASN A 183 -6.43 -7.70 -3.77
C ASN A 183 -7.64 -8.54 -4.19
N TRP A 184 -8.49 -8.92 -3.23
CA TRP A 184 -9.72 -9.65 -3.53
C TRP A 184 -10.95 -8.82 -3.26
N GLN A 185 -11.85 -8.74 -4.24
CA GLN A 185 -13.13 -8.02 -4.13
C GLN A 185 -14.30 -8.89 -4.55
N GLU A 186 -15.32 -8.94 -3.71
CA GLU A 186 -16.62 -9.53 -4.03
C GLU A 186 -17.75 -8.68 -3.47
N LYS A 187 -18.58 -8.11 -4.36
CA LYS A 187 -19.67 -7.20 -4.00
C LYS A 187 -19.17 -5.99 -3.20
N LYS A 188 -19.42 -5.98 -1.88
CA LYS A 188 -19.00 -4.92 -0.93
C LYS A 188 -17.89 -5.41 0.00
N SER A 189 -17.42 -6.64 -0.17
CA SER A 189 -16.38 -7.25 0.62
C SER A 189 -15.06 -7.13 -0.10
N GLU A 190 -14.03 -6.81 0.68
CA GLU A 190 -12.67 -6.67 0.21
C GLU A 190 -11.74 -7.30 1.24
N ILE A 191 -10.76 -8.06 0.76
CA ILE A 191 -9.60 -8.49 1.53
C ILE A 191 -8.39 -7.81 0.92
N GLU A 192 -7.59 -7.16 1.77
CA GLU A 192 -6.51 -6.29 1.31
C GLU A 192 -5.53 -7.03 0.39
N PHE A 193 -5.07 -8.22 0.79
CA PHE A 193 -4.21 -9.07 -0.04
C PHE A 193 -4.54 -10.56 0.08
N LEU A 194 -4.37 -11.30 -1.01
CA LEU A 194 -4.22 -12.76 -1.02
C LEU A 194 -2.78 -13.08 -1.36
N TYR A 195 -2.22 -14.05 -0.66
CA TYR A 195 -0.87 -14.53 -0.86
C TYR A 195 -0.90 -16.03 -1.15
N GLU A 196 -0.18 -16.46 -2.17
CA GLU A 196 0.06 -17.88 -2.44
C GLU A 196 1.26 -18.34 -1.63
N HIS A 197 1.08 -19.41 -0.87
CA HIS A 197 2.16 -20.05 -0.14
C HIS A 197 2.05 -21.57 -0.25
N GLN A 198 3.01 -22.18 -0.93
CA GLN A 198 3.10 -23.64 -1.09
C GLN A 198 1.83 -24.26 -1.71
N GLY A 199 1.23 -23.59 -2.69
CA GLY A 199 0.01 -24.01 -3.38
C GLY A 199 -1.29 -23.63 -2.66
N GLU A 200 -1.21 -22.98 -1.50
CA GLU A 200 -2.37 -22.57 -0.71
C GLU A 200 -2.59 -21.06 -0.77
N VAL A 201 -3.86 -20.65 -0.82
CA VAL A 201 -4.24 -19.23 -0.79
C VAL A 201 -4.48 -18.79 0.65
N ILE A 202 -3.69 -17.82 1.11
CA ILE A 202 -3.80 -17.24 2.45
C ILE A 202 -4.34 -15.81 2.34
N PRO A 203 -5.54 -15.53 2.89
CA PRO A 203 -6.05 -14.17 2.94
C PRO A 203 -5.35 -13.36 4.03
N LEU A 204 -4.90 -12.16 3.67
CA LEU A 204 -4.20 -11.20 4.51
C LEU A 204 -5.07 -9.94 4.66
N GLU A 205 -5.62 -9.74 5.85
CA GLU A 205 -6.39 -8.56 6.21
C GLU A 205 -5.48 -7.55 6.94
N VAL A 206 -5.60 -6.27 6.61
CA VAL A 206 -4.85 -5.20 7.27
C VAL A 206 -5.78 -4.29 8.07
N LYS A 207 -5.45 -4.09 9.35
CA LYS A 207 -6.22 -3.22 10.26
C LYS A 207 -5.32 -2.20 10.92
N SER A 208 -5.67 -0.93 10.76
CA SER A 208 -4.99 0.19 11.42
C SER A 208 -5.33 0.33 12.92
N GLY A 209 -6.13 -0.58 13.49
CA GLY A 209 -6.59 -0.51 14.89
C GLY A 209 -6.97 -1.88 15.48
N ASN A 210 -7.55 -1.87 16.69
CA ASN A 210 -7.78 -3.10 17.48
C ASN A 210 -9.15 -3.76 17.25
N ILE A 211 -10.05 -3.16 16.47
CA ILE A 211 -11.38 -3.72 16.18
C ILE A 211 -11.26 -4.66 14.98
N THR A 212 -11.57 -5.95 15.19
CA THR A 212 -11.27 -7.04 14.23
C THR A 212 -12.50 -7.83 13.80
N ARG A 213 -13.68 -7.19 13.70
CA ARG A 213 -14.80 -7.85 13.01
C ARG A 213 -14.53 -7.79 11.51
N ALA A 214 -13.85 -8.81 11.00
CA ALA A 214 -13.51 -8.94 9.59
C ALA A 214 -14.64 -9.66 8.85
N GLN A 215 -15.73 -8.93 8.56
CA GLN A 215 -16.87 -9.46 7.80
C GLN A 215 -16.43 -10.01 6.43
N SER A 216 -15.43 -9.38 5.79
CA SER A 216 -14.85 -9.85 4.54
C SER A 216 -14.19 -11.23 4.67
N LEU A 217 -13.41 -11.46 5.72
CA LEU A 217 -12.77 -12.75 6.01
C LEU A 217 -13.79 -13.88 6.23
N GLN A 218 -14.91 -13.57 6.90
CA GLN A 218 -16.02 -14.53 7.04
C GLN A 218 -16.65 -14.89 5.69
N ILE A 219 -16.91 -13.90 4.84
CA ILE A 219 -17.49 -14.10 3.51
C ILE A 219 -16.53 -14.91 2.63
N PHE A 220 -15.24 -14.61 2.70
CA PHE A 220 -14.21 -15.37 2.00
C PHE A 220 -14.16 -16.83 2.47
N SER A 221 -14.14 -17.07 3.78
CA SER A 221 -14.09 -18.42 4.37
C SER A 221 -15.33 -19.27 4.08
N GLN A 222 -16.48 -18.65 3.78
CA GLN A 222 -17.68 -19.36 3.34
C GLN A 222 -17.57 -19.86 1.89
N LYS A 223 -16.71 -19.24 1.08
CA LYS A 223 -16.58 -19.51 -0.36
C LYS A 223 -15.32 -20.29 -0.71
N TYR A 224 -14.23 -20.06 0.02
CA TYR A 224 -12.93 -20.66 -0.23
C TYR A 224 -12.41 -21.35 1.02
N THR A 225 -11.73 -22.48 0.82
CA THR A 225 -10.98 -23.14 1.87
C THR A 225 -9.58 -22.54 1.91
N CYS A 226 -9.10 -22.18 3.09
CA CYS A 226 -7.73 -21.76 3.32
C CYS A 226 -7.19 -22.47 4.58
N PRO A 227 -5.87 -22.67 4.69
CA PRO A 227 -5.28 -23.31 5.86
C PRO A 227 -5.46 -22.46 7.12
N TYR A 228 -5.31 -21.14 6.97
CA TYR A 228 -5.56 -20.13 8.01
C TYR A 228 -5.69 -18.75 7.36
N GLN A 229 -6.12 -17.78 8.16
CA GLN A 229 -6.32 -16.38 7.80
C GLN A 229 -5.36 -15.51 8.60
N VAL A 230 -4.87 -14.41 8.02
CA VAL A 230 -3.92 -13.51 8.67
C VAL A 230 -4.55 -12.14 8.88
N ILE A 231 -4.35 -11.56 10.06
CA ILE A 231 -4.74 -10.18 10.36
C ILE A 231 -3.50 -9.43 10.84
N PHE A 232 -3.01 -8.50 10.02
CA PHE A 232 -2.00 -7.52 10.42
C PHE A 232 -2.67 -6.38 11.19
N SER A 233 -2.30 -6.16 12.45
CA SER A 233 -2.97 -5.18 13.30
C SER A 233 -2.11 -4.62 14.42
N GLY A 234 -2.67 -3.74 15.26
CA GLY A 234 -2.02 -3.29 16.50
C GLY A 234 -1.98 -4.34 17.61
N ARG A 235 -2.52 -5.55 17.40
CA ARG A 235 -2.57 -6.61 18.41
C ARG A 235 -1.23 -7.36 18.51
N PRO A 236 -0.91 -7.93 19.68
CA PRO A 236 0.21 -8.86 19.83
C PRO A 236 0.08 -10.06 18.89
N LEU A 237 1.21 -10.73 18.64
CA LEU A 237 1.25 -11.99 17.92
C LEU A 237 0.38 -13.02 18.65
N LYS A 238 -0.60 -13.59 17.96
CA LYS A 238 -1.53 -14.56 18.53
C LYS A 238 -2.11 -15.47 17.46
N CYS A 239 -2.05 -16.78 17.67
CA CYS A 239 -2.78 -17.76 16.88
C CYS A 239 -4.07 -18.18 17.60
N VAL A 240 -5.19 -18.17 16.90
CA VAL A 240 -6.49 -18.65 17.38
C VAL A 240 -6.85 -19.89 16.58
N GLU A 241 -6.41 -21.05 17.05
CA GLU A 241 -6.49 -22.33 16.32
C GLU A 241 -7.91 -22.69 15.90
N ARG A 242 -8.89 -22.54 16.80
CA ARG A 242 -10.30 -22.88 16.53
C ARG A 242 -10.89 -22.11 15.35
N GLU A 243 -10.46 -20.87 15.16
CA GLU A 243 -10.92 -19.99 14.08
C GLU A 243 -9.96 -19.99 12.88
N LYS A 244 -8.80 -20.66 13.01
CA LYS A 244 -7.68 -20.62 12.07
C LYS A 244 -7.28 -19.19 11.71
N VAL A 245 -7.20 -18.31 12.72
CA VAL A 245 -6.81 -16.90 12.54
C VAL A 245 -5.50 -16.62 13.24
N HIS A 246 -4.53 -16.07 12.49
CA HIS A 246 -3.24 -15.63 13.00
C HIS A 246 -3.18 -14.11 13.01
N TYR A 247 -3.11 -13.52 14.20
CA TYR A 247 -2.88 -12.11 14.39
C TYR A 247 -1.39 -11.83 14.37
N TYR A 248 -0.97 -10.94 13.50
CA TYR A 248 0.39 -10.42 13.43
C TYR A 248 0.38 -8.95 13.83
N PRO A 249 1.26 -8.51 14.74
CA PRO A 249 1.55 -7.09 14.88
C PRO A 249 1.94 -6.52 13.52
N LEU A 250 1.42 -5.34 13.18
CA LEU A 250 1.62 -4.77 11.85
C LEU A 250 3.11 -4.66 11.49
N TYR A 251 3.96 -4.30 12.46
CA TYR A 251 5.42 -4.24 12.28
C TYR A 251 6.10 -5.59 11.99
N LEU A 252 5.39 -6.72 12.08
CA LEU A 252 5.87 -8.04 11.68
C LEU A 252 5.40 -8.46 10.28
N ALA A 253 4.74 -7.57 9.51
CA ALA A 253 4.16 -7.91 8.21
C ALA A 253 5.19 -8.56 7.25
N GLY A 254 6.40 -8.02 7.16
CA GLY A 254 7.44 -8.59 6.29
C GLY A 254 7.87 -10.00 6.69
N PHE A 255 7.83 -10.32 8.00
CA PHE A 255 8.26 -11.60 8.55
C PHE A 255 7.19 -12.70 8.47
N PHE A 256 6.00 -12.39 7.95
CA PHE A 256 4.99 -13.41 7.66
C PHE A 256 5.43 -14.31 6.48
N PRO A 257 5.08 -15.60 6.42
CA PRO A 257 4.77 -16.43 7.59
C PRO A 257 6.03 -16.60 8.45
N LEU A 258 5.86 -16.61 9.78
CA LEU A 258 6.97 -16.92 10.69
C LEU A 258 7.34 -18.40 10.51
N SER A 259 8.60 -18.64 10.16
CA SER A 259 9.23 -19.97 10.08
C SER A 259 9.49 -20.56 11.45
#